data_AF-A0A928Z390-F1
#
_entry.id   AF-A0A928Z390-F1
#
_cell.length_a   1.000
_cell.length_b   1.000
_cell.length_c   1.000
_cell.angle_alpha   90.00
_cell.angle_beta   90.00
_cell.angle_gamma   90.00
#
_symmetry.space_group_name_H-M   'P 1'
#
loop_
_entity.id
_entity.type
_entity.pdbx_description
1 polymer ?
#
loop_
_entity_poly.entity_id
_entity_poly.type
_entity_poly.pdbx_seq_one_letter_code
_entity_poly.pdbx_strand_id
1 'polypeptide(L)'
;MTPSMQYYSRAVLVGIGLIGLSASLANVLLRPTPKQRATQPLSLPTSIAVSQWQFSHSEAILPINYPERYDRVLSGQRYYYTNAEANPQSAAAPQLTIELRDVTETESDIGLLQSKHLNTDFTSTQAKDATAPKGIYRLFSDTSQSTKLHTCISPTGQLSVTAEQFQKQRYQEAINVHQISGWLLGRSNLLNDRCLWVRIRMNPEPDDPAQLSKVLQDIQSQVKLRP
;
A
#
# COMPACT_ATOMS: atom_id res chain seq x y z
N MET A 1 -28.02 -32.27 49.55
CA MET A 1 -26.99 -31.65 48.68
C MET A 1 -26.11 -30.78 49.56
N THR A 2 -24.87 -31.20 49.80
CA THR A 2 -23.99 -30.63 50.83
C THR A 2 -23.20 -29.42 50.30
N PRO A 3 -23.13 -28.30 51.04
CA PRO A 3 -22.46 -27.07 50.61
C PRO A 3 -20.94 -27.20 50.40
N SER A 4 -20.33 -28.31 50.83
CA SER A 4 -18.91 -28.60 50.64
C SER A 4 -18.51 -28.87 49.19
N MET A 5 -19.42 -29.36 48.35
CA MET A 5 -19.11 -29.71 46.95
C MET A 5 -18.95 -28.48 46.05
N GLN A 6 -19.65 -27.38 46.35
CA GLN A 6 -19.52 -26.12 45.60
C GLN A 6 -18.19 -25.40 45.85
N TYR A 7 -17.63 -25.51 47.05
CA TYR A 7 -16.34 -24.89 47.40
C TYR A 7 -15.17 -25.55 46.67
N TYR A 8 -15.18 -26.87 46.56
CA TYR A 8 -14.11 -27.62 45.91
C TYR A 8 -14.04 -27.34 44.40
N SER A 9 -15.21 -27.27 43.74
CA SER A 9 -15.30 -26.92 42.31
C SER A 9 -14.76 -25.52 42.01
N ARG A 10 -15.06 -24.54 42.89
CA ARG A 10 -14.53 -23.17 42.77
C ARG A 10 -13.02 -23.10 42.97
N ALA A 11 -12.48 -23.83 43.95
CA ALA A 11 -11.04 -23.89 44.19
C ALA A 11 -10.27 -24.50 43.01
N VAL A 12 -10.81 -25.56 42.38
CA VAL A 12 -10.21 -26.20 41.21
C VAL A 12 -10.20 -25.24 40.00
N LEU A 13 -11.31 -24.53 39.73
CA LEU A 13 -11.39 -23.56 38.64
C LEU A 13 -10.39 -22.41 38.81
N VAL A 14 -10.24 -21.88 40.03
CA VAL A 14 -9.25 -20.84 40.34
C VAL A 14 -7.82 -21.35 40.16
N GLY A 15 -7.54 -22.57 40.61
CA GLY A 15 -6.23 -23.20 40.44
C GLY A 15 -5.84 -23.38 38.97
N ILE A 16 -6.75 -23.86 38.13
CA ILE A 16 -6.52 -24.00 36.68
C ILE A 16 -6.28 -22.63 36.02
N GLY A 17 -7.06 -21.62 36.40
CA GLY A 17 -6.91 -20.25 35.89
C GLY A 17 -5.54 -19.65 36.21
N LEU A 18 -5.06 -19.83 37.45
CA LEU A 18 -3.74 -19.36 37.88
C LEU A 18 -2.61 -20.05 37.11
N ILE A 19 -2.68 -21.38 36.94
CA ILE A 19 -1.67 -22.14 36.17
C ILE A 19 -1.61 -21.66 34.72
N GLY A 20 -2.77 -21.43 34.09
CA GLY A 20 -2.83 -20.91 32.72
C GLY A 20 -2.23 -19.51 32.57
N LEU A 21 -2.49 -18.61 33.53
CA LEU A 21 -1.90 -17.28 33.59
C LEU A 21 -0.38 -17.32 33.81
N SER A 22 0.09 -18.15 34.73
CA SER A 22 1.53 -18.31 34.99
C SER A 22 2.27 -18.89 33.78
N ALA A 23 1.70 -19.90 33.12
CA ALA A 23 2.30 -20.51 31.94
C ALA A 23 2.37 -19.53 30.76
N SER A 24 1.33 -18.72 30.55
CA SER A 24 1.33 -17.70 29.48
C SER A 24 2.33 -16.57 29.76
N LEU A 25 2.39 -16.08 31.00
CA LEU A 25 3.38 -15.08 31.41
C LEU A 25 4.82 -15.61 31.28
N ALA A 26 5.09 -16.84 31.72
CA ALA A 26 6.38 -17.48 31.55
C ALA A 26 6.75 -17.60 30.07
N ASN A 27 5.80 -17.95 29.20
CA ASN A 27 6.05 -18.04 27.77
C ASN A 27 6.39 -16.69 27.12
N VAL A 28 5.78 -15.60 27.58
CA VAL A 28 6.09 -14.22 27.13
C VAL A 28 7.47 -13.78 27.63
N LEU A 29 7.82 -14.08 28.87
CA LEU A 29 9.12 -13.71 29.45
C LEU A 29 10.28 -14.54 28.89
N LEU A 30 10.06 -15.82 28.62
CA LEU A 30 11.08 -16.75 28.10
C LEU A 30 11.28 -16.67 26.58
N ARG A 31 10.32 -16.10 25.84
CA ARG A 31 10.45 -15.85 24.39
C ARG A 31 10.72 -14.37 24.18
N PRO A 32 11.99 -13.93 24.17
CA PRO A 32 12.33 -12.53 24.03
C PRO A 32 11.72 -11.98 22.75
N THR A 33 11.22 -10.75 22.88
CA THR A 33 10.64 -9.83 21.89
C THR A 33 10.49 -10.36 20.47
N PRO A 34 9.27 -10.30 19.88
CA PRO A 34 9.11 -10.62 18.47
C PRO A 34 10.12 -9.79 17.67
N LYS A 35 11.12 -10.45 17.09
CA LYS A 35 12.06 -9.80 16.18
C LYS A 35 11.20 -9.18 15.10
N GLN A 36 11.19 -7.85 15.00
CA GLN A 36 10.57 -7.15 13.87
C GLN A 36 11.06 -7.85 12.62
N ARG A 37 10.16 -8.58 11.97
CA ARG A 37 10.51 -9.35 10.79
C ARG A 37 10.90 -8.31 9.75
N ALA A 38 12.14 -8.38 9.28
CA ALA A 38 12.59 -7.54 8.18
C ALA A 38 11.57 -7.68 7.03
N THR A 39 10.92 -6.58 6.68
CA THR A 39 9.91 -6.55 5.63
C THR A 39 10.58 -6.96 4.32
N GLN A 40 10.13 -8.07 3.74
CA GLN A 40 10.64 -8.50 2.44
C GLN A 40 10.12 -7.55 1.34
N PRO A 41 11.00 -7.10 0.42
CA PRO A 41 10.58 -6.29 -0.72
C PRO A 41 9.52 -7.01 -1.55
N LEU A 42 8.51 -6.28 -2.00
CA LEU A 42 7.50 -6.81 -2.91
C LEU A 42 8.13 -7.19 -4.25
N SER A 43 7.88 -8.43 -4.72
CA SER A 43 8.23 -8.86 -6.06
C SER A 43 7.21 -8.32 -7.06
N LEU A 44 7.57 -7.24 -7.76
CA LEU A 44 6.76 -6.66 -8.82
C LEU A 44 6.90 -7.48 -10.12
N PRO A 45 5.82 -7.62 -10.91
CA PRO A 45 5.88 -8.35 -12.18
C PRO A 45 6.74 -7.61 -13.20
N THR A 46 7.28 -8.33 -14.19
CA THR A 46 8.05 -7.70 -15.27
C THR A 46 7.17 -7.00 -16.31
N SER A 47 5.87 -7.33 -16.35
CA SER A 47 4.89 -6.72 -17.26
C SER A 47 3.52 -6.65 -16.58
N ILE A 48 2.73 -5.62 -16.90
CA ILE A 48 1.34 -5.47 -16.47
C ILE A 48 0.50 -5.29 -17.72
N ALA A 49 -0.59 -6.04 -17.84
CA ALA A 49 -1.52 -5.84 -18.94
C ALA A 49 -2.32 -4.55 -18.70
N VAL A 50 -2.35 -3.64 -19.67
CA VAL A 50 -3.13 -2.40 -19.57
C VAL A 50 -3.99 -2.29 -20.81
N SER A 51 -5.30 -2.14 -20.62
CA SER A 51 -6.28 -2.10 -21.70
C SER A 51 -5.96 -0.99 -22.68
N GLN A 52 -5.95 -1.29 -23.98
CA GLN A 52 -5.68 -0.31 -25.06
C GLN A 52 -4.22 0.18 -25.11
N TRP A 53 -3.30 -0.42 -24.34
CA TRP A 53 -1.90 -0.02 -24.33
C TRP A 53 -1.01 -1.21 -24.67
N GLN A 54 -0.05 -0.99 -25.58
CA GLN A 54 0.94 -2.01 -25.91
C GLN A 54 2.15 -1.86 -25.02
N PHE A 55 2.46 -2.91 -24.26
CA PHE A 55 3.65 -2.96 -23.42
C PHE A 55 4.92 -2.89 -24.28
N SER A 56 5.84 -1.99 -23.93
CA SER A 56 7.14 -1.86 -24.58
C SER A 56 8.21 -2.57 -23.76
N HIS A 57 8.50 -2.09 -22.55
CA HIS A 57 9.50 -2.64 -21.66
C HIS A 57 9.28 -2.15 -20.23
N SER A 58 10.05 -2.70 -19.29
CA SER A 58 10.07 -2.26 -17.89
C SER A 58 11.49 -2.25 -17.33
N GLU A 59 11.70 -1.46 -16.29
CA GLU A 59 12.97 -1.34 -15.59
C GLU A 59 12.76 -1.30 -14.07
N ALA A 60 13.70 -1.89 -13.33
CA ALA A 60 13.68 -1.85 -11.88
C ALA A 60 14.05 -0.45 -11.39
N ILE A 61 13.27 0.07 -10.45
CA ILE A 61 13.60 1.31 -9.74
C ILE A 61 14.43 0.90 -8.53
N LEU A 62 15.69 1.30 -8.52
CA LEU A 62 16.59 1.01 -7.41
C LEU A 62 16.11 1.70 -6.13
N PRO A 63 16.11 1.01 -4.98
CA PRO A 63 15.76 1.62 -3.71
C PRO A 63 16.76 2.73 -3.40
N ILE A 64 16.23 3.92 -3.09
CA ILE A 64 17.06 5.03 -2.63
C ILE A 64 17.28 4.82 -1.13
N ASN A 65 18.54 4.68 -0.74
CA ASN A 65 18.90 4.46 0.65
C ASN A 65 18.85 5.80 1.40
N TYR A 66 17.70 6.13 1.96
CA TYR A 66 17.58 7.26 2.89
C TYR A 66 18.04 6.81 4.29
N PRO A 67 18.80 7.64 5.02
CA PRO A 67 19.20 7.34 6.39
C PRO A 67 18.00 7.34 7.36
N GLU A 68 16.85 7.88 6.92
CA GLU A 68 15.62 7.97 7.69
C GLU A 68 14.85 6.65 7.70
N ARG A 69 14.13 6.41 8.81
CA ARG A 69 13.30 5.21 8.98
C ARG A 69 11.97 5.28 8.22
N TYR A 70 11.44 6.48 7.96
CA TYR A 70 10.12 6.64 7.37
C TYR A 70 10.13 6.73 5.84
N ASP A 71 9.04 6.31 5.21
CA ASP A 71 8.79 6.34 3.77
C ASP A 71 9.86 5.62 2.94
N ARG A 72 10.29 4.43 3.41
CA ARG A 72 11.36 3.68 2.77
C ARG A 72 10.84 2.93 1.55
N VAL A 73 11.48 3.12 0.40
CA VAL A 73 11.20 2.34 -0.82
C VAL A 73 12.00 1.04 -0.76
N LEU A 74 11.32 -0.09 -0.67
CA LEU A 74 11.95 -1.42 -0.61
C LEU A 74 12.24 -1.99 -2.01
N SER A 75 11.33 -1.75 -2.95
CA SER A 75 11.47 -2.12 -4.36
C SER A 75 10.62 -1.18 -5.23
N GLY A 76 10.91 -1.15 -6.52
CA GLY A 76 10.05 -0.48 -7.48
C GLY A 76 10.28 -0.97 -8.90
N GLN A 77 9.30 -0.70 -9.76
CA GLN A 77 9.34 -1.03 -11.18
C GLN A 77 8.67 0.09 -11.96
N ARG A 78 9.28 0.46 -13.09
CA ARG A 78 8.71 1.38 -14.07
C ARG A 78 8.39 0.63 -15.35
N TYR A 79 7.22 0.88 -15.92
CA TYR A 79 6.71 0.24 -17.12
C TYR A 79 6.38 1.30 -18.17
N TYR A 80 6.70 0.99 -19.43
CA TYR A 80 6.51 1.88 -20.56
C TYR A 80 5.54 1.25 -21.57
N TYR A 81 4.61 2.05 -22.05
CA TYR A 81 3.61 1.64 -23.02
C TYR A 81 3.43 2.68 -24.12
N THR A 82 3.02 2.21 -25.28
CA THR A 82 2.66 3.01 -26.44
C THR A 82 1.27 2.61 -26.91
N ASN A 83 0.53 3.56 -27.47
CA ASN A 83 -0.74 3.25 -28.14
C ASN A 83 -0.70 3.83 -29.56
N ALA A 84 -0.57 2.96 -30.56
CA ALA A 84 -0.53 3.35 -31.96
C ALA A 84 -1.93 3.63 -32.56
N GLU A 85 -2.99 3.17 -31.90
CA GLU A 85 -4.39 3.38 -32.33
C GLU A 85 -4.97 4.69 -31.80
N ALA A 86 -4.28 5.36 -30.88
CA ALA A 86 -4.77 6.57 -30.24
C ALA A 86 -4.48 7.82 -31.08
N ASN A 87 -5.59 8.38 -31.59
CA ASN A 87 -5.75 9.69 -32.22
C ASN A 87 -4.76 10.01 -33.37
N PRO A 88 -5.09 9.67 -34.63
CA PRO A 88 -4.25 9.98 -35.80
C PRO A 88 -4.09 11.49 -36.07
N GLN A 89 -4.83 12.35 -35.38
CA GLN A 89 -4.65 13.81 -35.44
C GLN A 89 -3.58 14.34 -34.46
N SER A 90 -3.03 13.53 -33.55
CA SER A 90 -1.95 13.93 -32.65
C SER A 90 -0.59 13.84 -33.35
N ALA A 91 0.24 14.90 -33.24
CA ALA A 91 1.57 14.95 -33.83
C ALA A 91 2.57 13.96 -33.20
N ALA A 92 2.24 13.38 -32.04
CA ALA A 92 3.03 12.36 -31.36
C ALA A 92 2.15 11.21 -30.87
N ALA A 93 2.65 9.98 -31.02
CA ALA A 93 2.00 8.79 -30.49
C ALA A 93 1.95 8.88 -28.95
N PRO A 94 0.80 8.64 -28.32
CA PRO A 94 0.66 8.76 -26.88
C PRO A 94 1.50 7.71 -26.16
N GLN A 95 2.10 8.16 -25.06
CA GLN A 95 2.97 7.39 -24.18
C GLN A 95 2.37 7.32 -22.79
N LEU A 96 2.40 6.11 -22.22
CA LEU A 96 1.98 5.84 -20.86
C LEU A 96 3.18 5.29 -20.08
N THR A 97 3.45 5.90 -18.94
CA THR A 97 4.46 5.43 -17.99
C THR A 97 3.77 5.10 -16.67
N ILE A 98 4.03 3.91 -16.13
CA ILE A 98 3.54 3.48 -14.83
C ILE A 98 4.74 3.24 -13.93
N GLU A 99 4.80 3.88 -12.77
CA GLU A 99 5.77 3.60 -11.71
C GLU A 99 5.05 2.99 -10.53
N LEU A 100 5.56 1.87 -10.05
CA LEU A 100 5.12 1.20 -8.83
C LEU A 100 6.28 1.18 -7.84
N ARG A 101 6.05 1.62 -6.61
CA ARG A 101 7.05 1.62 -5.53
C ARG A 101 6.44 1.00 -4.27
N ASP A 102 7.08 -0.04 -3.76
CA ASP A 102 6.72 -0.66 -2.47
C ASP A 102 7.32 0.19 -1.35
N VAL A 103 6.47 0.93 -0.65
CA VAL A 103 6.85 1.84 0.42
C VAL A 103 6.46 1.23 1.76
N THR A 104 7.36 1.24 2.73
CA THR A 104 7.14 0.78 4.12
C THR A 104 7.37 1.92 5.09
N GLU A 105 6.86 1.77 6.32
CA GLU A 105 7.02 2.77 7.39
C GLU A 105 6.50 4.14 6.92
N THR A 106 5.37 4.16 6.20
CA THR A 106 4.81 5.36 5.57
C THR A 106 3.44 5.71 6.11
N GLU A 107 3.10 6.99 6.02
CA GLU A 107 1.73 7.48 6.21
C GLU A 107 0.99 7.67 4.89
N SER A 108 1.59 7.35 3.73
CA SER A 108 0.96 7.45 2.41
C SER A 108 0.54 8.89 2.03
N ASP A 109 1.19 9.92 2.58
CA ASP A 109 0.99 11.29 2.10
C ASP A 109 1.68 11.46 0.74
N ILE A 110 0.90 11.62 -0.33
CA ILE A 110 1.43 11.70 -1.69
C ILE A 110 2.27 12.95 -1.91
N GLY A 111 1.94 14.06 -1.25
CA GLY A 111 2.73 15.29 -1.32
C GLY A 111 4.12 15.09 -0.73
N LEU A 112 4.19 14.45 0.44
CA LEU A 112 5.44 14.12 1.12
C LEU A 112 6.26 13.07 0.35
N LEU A 113 5.62 12.01 -0.15
CA LEU A 113 6.28 10.98 -0.95
C LEU A 113 6.88 11.57 -2.23
N GLN A 114 6.16 12.47 -2.89
CA GLN A 114 6.63 13.13 -4.10
C GLN A 114 7.82 14.04 -3.83
N SER A 115 7.73 14.92 -2.82
CA SER A 115 8.83 15.84 -2.49
C SER A 115 10.09 15.08 -2.11
N LYS A 116 9.95 14.00 -1.33
CA LYS A 116 11.06 13.18 -0.84
C LYS A 116 11.74 12.34 -1.93
N HIS A 117 10.95 11.65 -2.77
CA HIS A 117 11.47 10.61 -3.67
C HIS A 117 11.63 11.03 -5.13
N LEU A 118 10.97 12.12 -5.55
CA LEU A 118 11.04 12.60 -6.93
C LEU A 118 11.83 13.90 -7.07
N ASN A 119 12.23 14.53 -5.96
CA ASN A 119 12.92 15.82 -5.94
C ASN A 119 12.20 16.86 -6.83
N THR A 120 10.88 16.79 -6.86
CA THR A 120 10.03 17.75 -7.57
C THR A 120 9.38 18.64 -6.53
N ASP A 121 9.62 19.94 -6.64
CA ASP A 121 8.87 20.93 -5.88
C ASP A 121 7.38 20.75 -6.16
N PHE A 122 6.57 20.78 -5.11
CA PHE A 122 5.11 20.70 -5.20
C PHE A 122 4.59 22.05 -5.72
N THR A 123 4.88 22.37 -6.97
CA THR A 123 4.48 23.61 -7.65
C THR A 123 3.45 23.35 -8.76
N SER A 124 2.71 22.24 -8.67
CA SER A 124 1.48 22.11 -9.47
C SER A 124 0.33 22.77 -8.71
N THR A 125 -0.04 23.98 -9.15
CA THR A 125 -1.25 24.69 -8.71
C THR A 125 -2.55 24.00 -9.13
N GLN A 126 -2.48 22.82 -9.75
CA GLN A 126 -3.61 22.09 -10.35
C GLN A 126 -3.66 20.63 -9.89
N ALA A 127 -3.45 20.40 -8.60
CA ALA A 127 -3.75 19.10 -8.00
C ALA A 127 -5.26 18.97 -7.75
N LYS A 128 -5.89 17.90 -8.24
CA LYS A 128 -7.30 17.60 -8.01
C LYS A 128 -7.49 16.17 -7.55
N ASP A 129 -8.13 16.01 -6.40
CA ASP A 129 -8.53 14.70 -5.91
C ASP A 129 -9.78 14.20 -6.65
N ALA A 130 -9.76 12.92 -7.01
CA ALA A 130 -10.84 12.25 -7.71
C ALA A 130 -11.12 10.88 -7.07
N THR A 131 -12.37 10.46 -7.14
CA THR A 131 -12.85 9.23 -6.49
C THR A 131 -12.82 8.07 -7.49
N ALA A 132 -12.33 6.93 -7.03
CA ALA A 132 -12.44 5.63 -7.69
C ALA A 132 -13.20 4.66 -6.77
N PRO A 133 -13.66 3.49 -7.27
CA PRO A 133 -14.44 2.54 -6.48
C PRO A 133 -13.78 2.10 -5.15
N LYS A 134 -12.44 2.12 -5.10
CA LYS A 134 -11.65 1.68 -3.94
C LYS A 134 -11.00 2.83 -3.13
N GLY A 135 -11.36 4.09 -3.39
CA GLY A 135 -10.85 5.23 -2.62
C GLY A 135 -10.52 6.43 -3.50
N ILE A 136 -9.46 7.16 -3.16
CA ILE A 136 -9.14 8.45 -3.78
C ILE A 136 -7.77 8.39 -4.47
N TYR A 137 -7.67 9.04 -5.62
CA TYR A 137 -6.41 9.31 -6.32
C TYR A 137 -6.30 10.80 -6.62
N ARG A 138 -5.07 11.28 -6.79
CA ARG A 138 -4.76 12.69 -7.06
C ARG A 138 -4.26 12.84 -8.48
N LEU A 139 -4.93 13.70 -9.25
CA LEU A 139 -4.50 14.13 -10.57
C LEU A 139 -3.67 15.40 -10.45
N PHE A 140 -2.63 15.50 -11.27
CA PHE A 140 -1.83 16.68 -11.47
C PHE A 140 -1.76 16.96 -12.96
N SER A 141 -2.16 18.17 -13.36
CA SER A 141 -1.88 18.67 -14.70
C SER A 141 -0.55 19.44 -14.67
N ASP A 142 0.28 19.17 -15.67
CA ASP A 142 1.59 19.80 -15.86
C ASP A 142 1.50 20.82 -17.01
N THR A 143 2.26 21.91 -16.94
CA THR A 143 2.34 22.92 -18.01
C THR A 143 2.88 22.34 -19.32
N SER A 144 3.53 21.18 -19.25
CA SER A 144 4.03 20.40 -20.39
C SER A 144 3.00 19.50 -21.09
N GLN A 145 1.69 19.74 -20.91
CA GLN A 145 0.60 18.92 -21.46
C GLN A 145 0.71 17.44 -21.09
N SER A 146 1.17 17.14 -19.87
CA SER A 146 1.14 15.77 -19.34
C SER A 146 0.31 15.71 -18.07
N THR A 147 -0.52 14.67 -17.98
CA THR A 147 -1.35 14.43 -16.80
C THR A 147 -0.72 13.30 -16.00
N LYS A 148 -0.59 13.53 -14.69
CA LYS A 148 -0.04 12.57 -13.74
C LYS A 148 -1.12 12.18 -12.75
N LEU A 149 -1.21 10.89 -12.44
CA LEU A 149 -2.06 10.35 -11.39
C LEU A 149 -1.17 9.74 -10.31
N HIS A 150 -1.40 10.09 -9.05
CA HIS A 150 -0.71 9.50 -7.91
C HIS A 150 -1.73 8.97 -6.89
N THR A 151 -1.44 7.83 -6.29
CA THR A 151 -2.21 7.25 -5.19
C THR A 151 -1.35 6.20 -4.48
N CYS A 152 -1.66 5.87 -3.24
CA CYS A 152 -1.13 4.68 -2.61
C CYS A 152 -2.22 3.61 -2.50
N ILE A 153 -1.84 2.38 -2.87
CA ILE A 153 -2.69 1.21 -2.72
C ILE A 153 -2.28 0.51 -1.43
N SER A 154 -3.21 0.40 -0.48
CA SER A 154 -2.99 -0.35 0.76
C SER A 154 -2.99 -1.87 0.51
N PRO A 155 -2.54 -2.69 1.46
CA PRO A 155 -2.57 -4.15 1.36
C PRO A 155 -3.95 -4.74 1.05
N THR A 156 -5.01 -4.07 1.51
CA THR A 156 -6.41 -4.43 1.23
C THR A 156 -6.90 -3.96 -0.14
N GLY A 157 -6.06 -3.24 -0.89
CA GLY A 157 -6.35 -2.69 -2.21
C GLY A 157 -7.08 -1.34 -2.18
N GLN A 158 -7.22 -0.71 -1.01
CA GLN A 158 -7.83 0.61 -0.89
C GLN A 158 -6.87 1.71 -1.34
N LEU A 159 -7.43 2.81 -1.83
CA LEU A 159 -6.68 3.95 -2.38
C LEU A 159 -6.68 5.11 -1.39
N SER A 160 -5.51 5.70 -1.17
CA SER A 160 -5.31 6.88 -0.33
C SER A 160 -4.38 7.90 -0.96
N VAL A 161 -4.61 9.18 -0.65
CA VAL A 161 -3.73 10.28 -1.07
C VAL A 161 -3.19 11.12 0.09
N THR A 162 -3.83 11.06 1.26
CA THR A 162 -3.40 11.79 2.47
C THR A 162 -3.12 10.84 3.63
N ALA A 163 -2.34 11.33 4.60
CA ALA A 163 -2.04 10.61 5.83
C ALA A 163 -3.29 10.20 6.61
N GLU A 164 -4.28 11.09 6.73
CA GLU A 164 -5.51 10.82 7.49
C GLU A 164 -6.34 9.70 6.85
N GLN A 165 -6.42 9.71 5.51
CA GLN A 165 -7.12 8.66 4.76
C GLN A 165 -6.45 7.31 5.01
N PHE A 166 -5.13 7.23 4.87
CA PHE A 166 -4.38 6.00 5.05
C PHE A 166 -4.43 5.49 6.50
N GLN A 167 -4.25 6.38 7.48
CA GLN A 167 -4.35 6.02 8.89
C GLN A 167 -5.74 5.45 9.23
N LYS A 168 -6.81 6.07 8.74
CA LYS A 168 -8.18 5.57 8.93
C LYS A 168 -8.35 4.16 8.37
N GLN A 169 -7.85 3.92 7.15
CA GLN A 169 -7.91 2.60 6.51
C GLN A 169 -7.12 1.55 7.31
N ARG A 170 -5.91 1.91 7.74
CA ARG A 170 -5.02 1.05 8.54
C ARG A 170 -5.64 0.62 9.87
N TYR A 171 -6.32 1.53 10.58
CA TYR A 171 -7.00 1.18 11.83
C TYR A 171 -8.23 0.30 11.60
N GLN A 172 -8.96 0.50 10.50
CA GLN A 172 -10.09 -0.37 10.15
C GLN A 172 -9.61 -1.81 9.85
N GLU A 173 -8.46 -1.96 9.20
CA GLU A 173 -7.85 -3.27 8.94
C GLU A 173 -7.36 -3.95 10.23
N ALA A 174 -6.76 -3.20 11.16
CA ALA A 174 -6.25 -3.74 12.42
C ALA A 174 -7.31 -4.37 13.32
N ILE A 175 -8.58 -3.99 13.16
CA ILE A 175 -9.71 -4.54 13.94
C ILE A 175 -10.16 -5.90 13.38
N ASN A 176 -9.60 -6.36 12.26
CA ASN A 176 -9.91 -7.68 11.71
C ASN A 176 -9.39 -8.81 12.64
N VAL A 177 -10.28 -9.76 12.98
CA VAL A 177 -9.96 -10.90 13.86
C VAL A 177 -8.75 -11.71 13.36
N HIS A 178 -8.60 -11.86 12.04
CA HIS A 178 -7.42 -12.53 11.46
C HIS A 178 -6.13 -11.75 11.73
N GLN A 179 -6.17 -10.42 11.66
CA GLN A 179 -5.01 -9.57 11.94
C GLN A 179 -4.64 -9.61 13.42
N ILE A 180 -5.64 -9.50 14.30
CA ILE A 180 -5.45 -9.56 15.76
C ILE A 180 -4.88 -10.92 16.17
N SER A 181 -5.43 -12.02 15.66
CA SER A 181 -4.92 -13.36 15.96
C SER A 181 -3.51 -13.59 15.41
N GLY A 182 -3.22 -13.11 14.19
CA GLY A 182 -1.87 -13.12 13.64
C GLY A 182 -0.87 -12.35 14.50
N TRP A 183 -1.27 -11.18 14.98
CA TRP A 183 -0.48 -10.34 15.89
C TRP A 183 -0.28 -10.97 17.27
N LEU A 184 -1.32 -11.50 17.90
CA LEU A 184 -1.25 -12.21 19.19
C LEU A 184 -0.31 -13.41 19.13
N LEU A 185 -0.22 -14.07 17.97
CA LEU A 185 0.68 -15.19 17.71
C LEU A 185 2.08 -14.75 17.24
N GLY A 186 2.35 -13.44 17.14
CA GLY A 186 3.61 -12.88 16.65
C GLY A 186 3.93 -13.19 15.19
N ARG A 187 2.90 -13.48 14.38
CA ARG A 187 3.05 -13.84 12.95
C ARG A 187 2.98 -12.64 12.01
N SER A 188 2.32 -11.56 12.44
CA SER A 188 2.15 -10.32 11.68
C SER A 188 2.20 -9.09 12.59
N ASN A 189 2.42 -7.92 12.00
CA ASN A 189 2.27 -6.64 12.69
C ASN A 189 0.78 -6.28 12.78
N LEU A 190 0.35 -5.67 13.89
CA LEU A 190 -1.07 -5.28 14.02
C LEU A 190 -1.48 -4.23 13.00
N LEU A 191 -0.59 -3.28 12.73
CA LEU A 191 -0.76 -2.22 11.74
C LEU A 191 0.13 -2.50 10.55
N ASN A 192 -0.45 -2.45 9.35
CA ASN A 192 0.32 -2.51 8.12
C ASN A 192 0.63 -1.09 7.66
N ASP A 193 1.89 -0.71 7.74
CA ASP A 193 2.43 0.61 7.36
C ASP A 193 3.06 0.58 5.96
N ARG A 194 2.66 -0.40 5.14
CA ARG A 194 3.07 -0.52 3.75
C ARG A 194 2.01 0.01 2.82
N CYS A 195 2.45 0.59 1.73
CA CYS A 195 1.57 0.86 0.60
C CYS A 195 2.33 0.78 -0.72
N LEU A 196 1.63 0.39 -1.77
CA LEU A 196 2.15 0.43 -3.13
C LEU A 196 1.86 1.81 -3.69
N TRP A 197 2.88 2.66 -3.74
CA TRP A 197 2.77 3.96 -4.34
C TRP A 197 2.75 3.81 -5.86
N VAL A 198 1.63 4.23 -6.45
CA VAL A 198 1.37 4.17 -7.88
C VAL A 198 1.44 5.57 -8.44
N ARG A 199 2.24 5.72 -9.49
CA ARG A 199 2.33 6.95 -10.28
C ARG A 199 2.15 6.62 -11.75
N ILE A 200 1.13 7.20 -12.36
CA ILE A 200 0.82 7.03 -13.77
C ILE A 200 1.05 8.38 -14.46
N ARG A 201 1.77 8.39 -15.57
CA ARG A 201 1.96 9.58 -16.41
C ARG A 201 1.52 9.27 -17.83
N MET A 202 0.74 10.16 -18.42
CA MET A 202 0.33 10.09 -19.81
C MET A 202 0.75 11.36 -20.55
N ASN A 203 1.25 11.20 -21.78
CA ASN A 203 1.65 12.29 -22.67
C ASN A 203 1.28 11.95 -24.12
N PRO A 204 0.54 12.80 -24.85
CA PRO A 204 -0.11 14.03 -24.39
C PRO A 204 -1.18 13.77 -23.31
N GLU A 205 -1.62 14.84 -22.65
CA GLU A 205 -2.75 14.84 -21.72
C GLU A 205 -3.96 14.18 -22.39
N PRO A 206 -4.59 13.18 -21.73
CA PRO A 206 -5.73 12.49 -22.32
C PRO A 206 -6.92 13.43 -22.47
N ASP A 207 -7.65 13.28 -23.57
CA ASP A 207 -8.93 13.97 -23.80
C ASP A 207 -9.96 13.68 -22.69
N ASP A 208 -9.87 12.48 -22.09
CA ASP A 208 -10.75 12.05 -21.00
C ASP A 208 -9.92 11.60 -19.77
N PRO A 209 -10.01 12.28 -18.62
CA PRO A 209 -9.31 11.89 -17.40
C PRO A 209 -9.72 10.51 -16.88
N ALA A 210 -10.88 9.97 -17.29
CA ALA A 210 -11.29 8.62 -16.93
C ALA A 210 -10.36 7.53 -17.48
N GLN A 211 -9.58 7.82 -18.53
CA GLN A 211 -8.59 6.88 -19.06
C GLN A 211 -7.55 6.48 -17.99
N LEU A 212 -7.04 7.44 -17.21
CA LEU A 212 -6.10 7.15 -16.12
C LEU A 212 -6.72 6.30 -15.01
N SER A 213 -8.02 6.52 -14.74
CA SER A 213 -8.74 5.72 -13.75
C SER A 213 -8.90 4.26 -14.20
N LYS A 214 -9.09 4.01 -15.50
CA LYS A 214 -9.14 2.66 -16.08
C LYS A 214 -7.78 1.96 -15.97
N VAL A 215 -6.69 2.66 -16.29
CA VAL A 215 -5.32 2.12 -16.10
C VAL A 215 -5.09 1.76 -14.63
N LEU A 216 -5.52 2.60 -13.68
CA LEU A 216 -5.40 2.31 -12.26
C LEU A 216 -6.18 1.03 -11.86
N GLN A 217 -7.38 0.83 -12.41
CA GLN A 217 -8.17 -0.38 -12.17
C GLN A 217 -7.48 -1.64 -12.72
N ASP A 218 -6.89 -1.54 -13.92
CA ASP A 218 -6.12 -2.64 -14.53
C ASP A 218 -4.95 -3.05 -13.62
N ILE A 219 -4.22 -2.08 -13.07
CA ILE A 219 -3.13 -2.33 -12.09
C ILE A 219 -3.68 -3.02 -10.83
N GLN A 220 -4.77 -2.50 -10.25
CA GLN A 220 -5.38 -3.06 -9.03
C GLN A 220 -5.87 -4.51 -9.19
N SER A 221 -6.22 -4.92 -10.41
CA SER A 221 -6.67 -6.28 -10.69
C SER A 221 -5.51 -7.31 -10.72
N GLN A 222 -4.30 -6.85 -11.03
CA GLN A 222 -3.13 -7.71 -11.25
C GLN A 222 -2.14 -7.67 -10.10
N VAL A 223 -1.99 -6.53 -9.43
CA VAL A 223 -1.03 -6.37 -8.34
C VAL A 223 -1.74 -6.59 -7.00
N LYS A 224 -1.44 -7.73 -6.36
CA LYS A 224 -1.91 -8.04 -5.01
C LYS A 224 -0.77 -7.85 -4.03
N LEU A 225 -0.95 -6.90 -3.12
CA LEU A 225 -0.14 -6.81 -1.93
C LEU A 225 -0.50 -7.98 -1.02
N ARG A 226 0.49 -8.79 -0.64
CA ARG A 226 0.27 -9.81 0.39
C ARG A 226 0.29 -9.12 1.76
N PRO A 227 -0.69 -9.41 2.64
CA PRO A 227 -0.70 -8.91 4.01
C PRO A 227 0.47 -9.46 4.84
#